data_AF-A0A800DIA0-F1
#
_entry.id   AF-A0A800DIA0-F1
#
_cell.length_a   1.000
_cell.length_b   1.000
_cell.length_c   1.000
_cell.angle_alpha   90.00
_cell.angle_beta   90.00
_cell.angle_gamma   90.00
#
_symmetry.space_group_name_H-M   'P 1'
#
loop_
_entity.id
_entity.type
_entity.pdbx_description
1 polymer ?
#
loop_
_entity_poly.entity_id
_entity_poly.type
_entity_poly.pdbx_seq_one_letter_code
_entity_poly.pdbx_strand_id
1 'polypeptide(L)'
;QAHKNICCVGDDDQSIYSWRGAEVENILRFEKDFPGAKVVRLERNYRSTPHILAAASALIDHNEGRLGKTLWTKLDEGEKVRVVGVWDGEEEARATADEIEALQAKKQPLNGIAVLVRAGFQTREFEERLITLGVPYRVIGGPRFYERQEIRDAIAYLRVVAQPDDDLAFERIVNLPKRGLGPATLQTLHRLGRAEGISLTAAASRLIETDEIKPKARHTLAGLLEDFTGWRGKVETMPLPDLAAMILDQSGTIAMWRSSKALDAPGRLDNLKEMIFALEDFDNLTGFLEHVSLVMENDDPAIDDKVNLMTLHGAKGLEFDTVFLAGWEEGLFPHPRTLDDSGVAGLEEERRLAYVGLTRARLKAVVSFAANRRIHGQWQSSLPSRFIDELPEDHIDFRSAAGLYGGSRQGSRGGLGEGVAVFGSQSGPPKRRQPGETIVEARFEAKFIDGAEGAFQIGDRVFHQKFGYGRIVSVDGGKLEIAFDKAGGKKVMASFVEAV
;
A
#
# COMPACT_ATOMS: atom_id res chain seq x y z
N GLN A 1 -35.73 -32.42 -0.05
CA GLN A 1 -35.36 -31.92 -1.40
C GLN A 1 -35.41 -33.10 -2.37
N ALA A 2 -36.12 -32.98 -3.50
CA ALA A 2 -36.40 -34.08 -4.42
C ALA A 2 -35.21 -34.52 -5.30
N HIS A 3 -34.18 -33.68 -5.42
CA HIS A 3 -32.94 -33.98 -6.12
C HIS A 3 -31.74 -33.62 -5.23
N LYS A 4 -30.73 -34.50 -5.15
CA LYS A 4 -29.46 -34.31 -4.42
C LYS A 4 -28.30 -33.94 -5.36
N ASN A 5 -28.62 -33.28 -6.47
CA ASN A 5 -27.65 -32.99 -7.54
C ASN A 5 -27.00 -31.62 -7.27
N ILE A 6 -25.88 -31.63 -6.55
CA ILE A 6 -25.06 -30.44 -6.29
C ILE A 6 -23.63 -30.70 -6.77
N CYS A 7 -23.06 -29.74 -7.49
CA CYS A 7 -21.64 -29.72 -7.87
C CYS A 7 -21.06 -28.38 -7.41
N CYS A 8 -20.02 -28.43 -6.60
CA CYS A 8 -19.30 -27.25 -6.11
C CYS A 8 -17.85 -27.35 -6.59
N VAL A 9 -17.28 -26.21 -7.01
CA VAL A 9 -15.88 -26.08 -7.38
C VAL A 9 -15.30 -24.94 -6.55
N GLY A 10 -14.16 -25.18 -5.91
CA GLY A 10 -13.50 -24.18 -5.11
C GLY A 10 -12.10 -24.63 -4.72
N ASP A 11 -11.38 -23.70 -4.12
CA ASP A 11 -10.01 -23.88 -3.66
C ASP A 11 -9.89 -23.19 -2.29
N ASP A 12 -9.61 -23.98 -1.25
CA ASP A 12 -9.42 -23.55 0.13
C ASP A 12 -8.21 -22.60 0.29
N ASP A 13 -7.16 -22.82 -0.50
CA ASP A 13 -5.95 -21.98 -0.54
C ASP A 13 -6.19 -20.62 -1.21
N GLN A 14 -7.31 -20.47 -1.93
CA GLN A 14 -7.69 -19.21 -2.57
C GLN A 14 -8.84 -18.50 -1.83
N SER A 15 -9.19 -18.92 -0.60
CA SER A 15 -10.18 -18.22 0.22
C SER A 15 -9.57 -16.94 0.85
N ILE A 16 -9.95 -15.77 0.32
CA ILE A 16 -9.35 -14.45 0.66
C ILE A 16 -10.40 -13.35 0.86
N TYR A 17 -11.64 -13.72 1.18
CA TYR A 17 -12.75 -12.78 1.36
C TYR A 17 -13.44 -12.95 2.72
N SER A 18 -12.70 -13.37 3.76
CA SER A 18 -13.31 -13.57 5.10
C SER A 18 -13.90 -12.28 5.65
N TRP A 19 -13.27 -11.14 5.34
CA TRP A 19 -13.74 -9.79 5.67
C TRP A 19 -15.08 -9.42 5.01
N ARG A 20 -15.53 -10.17 4.00
CA ARG A 20 -16.87 -10.09 3.40
C ARG A 20 -17.82 -11.20 3.89
N GLY A 21 -17.43 -11.95 4.92
CA GLY A 21 -18.18 -13.07 5.48
C GLY A 21 -17.98 -14.40 4.74
N ALA A 22 -16.90 -14.56 3.97
CA ALA A 22 -16.60 -15.85 3.34
C ALA A 22 -15.98 -16.82 4.34
N GLU A 23 -16.65 -17.95 4.59
CA GLU A 23 -16.17 -19.01 5.48
C GLU A 23 -15.50 -20.14 4.69
N VAL A 24 -14.20 -20.33 4.90
CA VAL A 24 -13.46 -21.46 4.31
C VAL A 24 -14.01 -22.81 4.78
N GLU A 25 -14.61 -22.86 5.97
CA GLU A 25 -15.23 -24.07 6.52
C GLU A 25 -16.31 -24.67 5.60
N ASN A 26 -16.97 -23.86 4.78
CA ASN A 26 -18.03 -24.32 3.87
C ASN A 26 -17.52 -25.35 2.86
N ILE A 27 -16.29 -25.19 2.34
CA ILE A 27 -15.71 -26.18 1.43
C ILE A 27 -15.12 -27.37 2.20
N LEU A 28 -14.55 -27.12 3.38
CA LEU A 28 -13.97 -28.15 4.24
C LEU A 28 -15.01 -29.13 4.80
N ARG A 29 -16.25 -28.67 5.02
CA ARG A 29 -17.36 -29.45 5.56
C ARG A 29 -18.26 -30.08 4.49
N PHE A 30 -17.97 -29.85 3.20
CA PHE A 30 -18.85 -30.27 2.12
C PHE A 30 -19.17 -31.78 2.13
N GLU A 31 -18.20 -32.64 2.41
CA GLU A 31 -18.42 -34.10 2.52
C GLU A 31 -19.28 -34.50 3.73
N LYS A 32 -19.25 -33.69 4.81
CA LYS A 32 -20.08 -33.89 6.00
C LYS A 32 -21.52 -33.43 5.76
N ASP A 33 -21.68 -32.29 5.10
CA ASP A 33 -22.99 -31.70 4.80
C ASP A 33 -23.72 -32.47 3.69
N PHE A 34 -22.98 -33.06 2.74
CA PHE A 34 -23.49 -33.88 1.65
C PHE A 34 -22.85 -35.29 1.67
N PRO A 35 -23.31 -36.18 2.56
CA PRO A 35 -22.79 -37.55 2.64
C PRO A 35 -22.92 -38.29 1.30
N GLY A 36 -21.81 -38.87 0.83
CA GLY A 36 -21.72 -39.55 -0.46
C GLY A 36 -21.29 -38.66 -1.63
N ALA A 37 -20.92 -37.39 -1.37
CA ALA A 37 -20.30 -36.53 -2.37
C ALA A 37 -19.00 -37.14 -2.91
N LYS A 38 -18.78 -37.03 -4.23
CA LYS A 38 -17.53 -37.45 -4.87
C LYS A 38 -16.56 -36.27 -4.89
N VAL A 39 -15.41 -36.41 -4.25
CA VAL A 39 -14.31 -35.43 -4.32
C VAL A 39 -13.41 -35.75 -5.51
N VAL A 40 -13.15 -34.74 -6.33
CA VAL A 40 -12.19 -34.81 -7.44
C VAL A 40 -11.18 -33.70 -7.25
N ARG A 41 -9.89 -34.06 -7.16
CA ARG A 41 -8.79 -33.10 -7.01
C ARG A 41 -8.15 -32.84 -8.38
N LEU A 42 -8.06 -31.57 -8.75
CA LEU A 42 -7.39 -31.14 -9.97
C LEU A 42 -5.99 -30.63 -9.62
N GLU A 43 -5.01 -31.52 -9.72
CA GLU A 43 -3.65 -31.26 -9.23
C GLU A 43 -2.68 -30.75 -10.30
N ARG A 44 -3.08 -30.82 -11.57
CA ARG A 44 -2.25 -30.32 -12.66
C ARG A 44 -2.48 -28.82 -12.88
N ASN A 45 -1.48 -28.01 -12.62
CA ASN A 45 -1.40 -26.60 -12.99
C ASN A 45 -0.96 -26.47 -14.46
N TYR A 46 -1.68 -25.64 -15.23
CA TYR A 46 -1.41 -25.37 -16.64
C TYR A 46 -0.94 -23.93 -16.89
N ARG A 47 -0.90 -23.10 -15.84
CA ARG A 47 -0.66 -21.65 -15.92
C ARG A 47 0.80 -21.31 -15.71
N SER A 48 1.35 -21.76 -14.59
CA SER A 48 2.59 -21.23 -14.01
C SER A 48 3.77 -22.17 -14.24
N THR A 49 4.96 -21.58 -14.40
CA THR A 49 6.23 -22.31 -14.47
C THR A 49 6.54 -23.07 -13.18
N PRO A 50 7.45 -24.06 -13.20
CA PRO A 50 7.81 -24.85 -12.02
C PRO A 50 8.30 -24.01 -10.84
N HIS A 51 9.11 -22.99 -11.08
CA HIS A 51 9.65 -22.14 -10.01
C HIS A 51 8.56 -21.31 -9.32
N ILE A 52 7.63 -20.73 -10.08
CA ILE A 52 6.49 -19.99 -9.51
C ILE A 52 5.60 -20.93 -8.72
N LEU A 53 5.29 -22.11 -9.27
CA LEU A 53 4.43 -23.09 -8.61
C LEU A 53 5.05 -23.60 -7.31
N ALA A 54 6.34 -23.93 -7.33
CA ALA A 54 7.07 -24.39 -6.14
C ALA A 54 7.14 -23.31 -5.05
N ALA A 55 7.39 -22.05 -5.44
CA ALA A 55 7.38 -20.92 -4.51
C ALA A 55 6.00 -20.73 -3.85
N ALA A 56 4.93 -20.79 -4.65
CA ALA A 56 3.57 -20.68 -4.14
C ALA A 56 3.19 -21.87 -3.23
N SER A 57 3.53 -23.10 -3.64
CA SER A 57 3.27 -24.31 -2.86
C SER A 57 3.96 -24.28 -1.50
N ALA A 58 5.26 -23.98 -1.47
CA ALA A 58 6.02 -23.86 -0.22
C ALA A 58 5.43 -22.81 0.72
N LEU A 59 4.99 -21.67 0.17
CA LEU A 59 4.35 -20.62 0.94
C LEU A 59 3.07 -21.16 1.61
N ILE A 60 2.14 -21.72 0.85
CA ILE A 60 0.85 -22.15 1.37
C ILE A 60 0.93 -23.40 2.28
N ASP A 61 2.00 -24.19 2.17
CA ASP A 61 2.26 -25.37 3.02
C ASP A 61 2.47 -25.04 4.50
N HIS A 62 2.72 -23.78 4.83
CA HIS A 62 2.80 -23.31 6.21
C HIS A 62 1.42 -23.04 6.87
N ASN A 63 0.32 -23.05 6.11
CA ASN A 63 -1.03 -22.94 6.68
C ASN A 63 -1.52 -24.31 7.17
N GLU A 64 -2.24 -24.33 8.29
CA GLU A 64 -2.84 -25.53 8.86
C GLU A 64 -4.28 -25.74 8.34
N GLY A 65 -4.86 -26.92 8.60
CA GLY A 65 -6.29 -27.18 8.34
C GLY A 65 -6.73 -27.21 6.87
N ARG A 66 -5.78 -27.33 5.93
CA ARG A 66 -6.02 -27.41 4.48
C ARG A 66 -6.56 -28.78 4.04
N LEU A 67 -7.22 -28.85 2.87
CA LEU A 67 -7.67 -30.12 2.26
C LEU A 67 -6.52 -31.01 1.79
N GLY A 68 -5.33 -30.43 1.61
CA GLY A 68 -4.12 -31.11 1.15
C GLY A 68 -4.21 -31.50 -0.32
N LYS A 69 -3.44 -30.81 -1.17
CA LYS A 69 -3.28 -31.10 -2.60
C LYS A 69 -1.84 -30.85 -3.01
N THR A 70 -1.33 -31.64 -3.96
CA THR A 70 0.02 -31.44 -4.50
C THR A 70 -0.09 -30.94 -5.92
N LEU A 71 0.08 -29.63 -6.12
CA LEU A 71 0.05 -29.06 -7.46
C LEU A 71 1.35 -29.39 -8.21
N TRP A 72 1.23 -29.76 -9.49
CA TRP A 72 2.36 -30.01 -10.37
C TRP A 72 2.11 -29.43 -11.77
N THR A 73 3.17 -29.14 -12.51
CA THR A 73 3.10 -28.61 -13.89
C THR A 73 3.88 -29.50 -14.86
N LYS A 74 3.51 -29.48 -16.15
CA LYS A 74 4.25 -30.15 -17.25
C LYS A 74 5.24 -29.22 -17.95
N LEU A 75 5.30 -27.96 -17.53
CA LEU A 75 6.31 -27.04 -18.02
C LEU A 75 7.63 -27.46 -17.40
N ASP A 76 8.69 -27.56 -18.21
CA ASP A 76 10.01 -28.02 -17.74
C ASP A 76 11.01 -26.86 -17.62
N GLU A 77 10.61 -25.67 -18.06
CA GLU A 77 11.44 -24.45 -18.10
C GLU A 77 10.73 -23.28 -17.40
N GLY A 78 11.52 -22.30 -16.98
CA GLY A 78 11.02 -21.06 -16.38
C GLY A 78 12.11 -20.33 -15.62
N GLU A 79 11.96 -19.02 -15.46
CA GLU A 79 12.84 -18.23 -14.61
C GLU A 79 12.50 -18.45 -13.13
N LYS A 80 13.51 -18.34 -12.26
CA LYS A 80 13.29 -18.28 -10.81
C LYS A 80 12.45 -17.05 -10.45
N VAL A 81 11.68 -17.14 -9.36
CA VAL A 81 10.99 -15.97 -8.81
C VAL A 81 12.05 -14.99 -8.34
N ARG A 82 12.05 -13.77 -8.87
CA ARG A 82 13.03 -12.76 -8.47
C ARG A 82 12.53 -12.08 -7.21
N VAL A 83 13.37 -11.97 -6.19
CA VAL A 83 13.08 -11.19 -4.98
C VAL A 83 14.01 -9.98 -4.97
N VAL A 84 13.45 -8.78 -4.89
CA VAL A 84 14.17 -7.51 -5.03
C VAL A 84 14.02 -6.65 -3.78
N GLY A 85 15.13 -6.36 -3.10
CA GLY A 85 15.17 -5.38 -2.01
C GLY A 85 15.63 -4.01 -2.48
N VAL A 86 14.80 -2.98 -2.26
CA VAL A 86 15.05 -1.57 -2.64
C VAL A 86 15.04 -0.65 -1.42
N TRP A 87 15.55 0.58 -1.56
CA TRP A 87 15.69 1.53 -0.46
C TRP A 87 14.34 2.05 0.02
N ASP A 88 13.49 2.48 -0.91
CA ASP A 88 12.19 3.08 -0.63
C ASP A 88 11.11 2.74 -1.68
N GLY A 89 9.88 3.21 -1.42
CA GLY A 89 8.73 3.00 -2.32
C GLY A 89 8.91 3.65 -3.70
N GLU A 90 9.57 4.81 -3.77
CA GLU A 90 9.89 5.46 -5.04
C GLU A 90 10.89 4.64 -5.86
N GLU A 91 11.92 4.08 -5.24
CA GLU A 91 12.86 3.17 -5.89
C GLU A 91 12.16 1.87 -6.31
N GLU A 92 11.20 1.37 -5.54
CA GLU A 92 10.38 0.22 -5.92
C GLU A 92 9.57 0.49 -7.20
N ALA A 93 8.89 1.63 -7.26
CA ALA A 93 8.13 2.07 -8.42
C ALA A 93 9.06 2.28 -9.63
N ARG A 94 10.24 2.90 -9.42
CA ARG A 94 11.24 3.10 -10.47
C ARG A 94 11.76 1.77 -11.02
N ALA A 95 12.22 0.87 -10.17
CA ALA A 95 12.75 -0.44 -10.58
C ALA A 95 11.70 -1.28 -11.32
N THR A 96 10.44 -1.22 -10.87
CA THR A 96 9.32 -1.88 -11.53
C THR A 96 9.08 -1.30 -12.92
N ALA A 97 9.01 0.03 -13.04
CA ALA A 97 8.75 0.67 -14.32
C ALA A 97 9.90 0.51 -15.32
N ASP A 98 11.15 0.57 -14.86
CA ASP A 98 12.33 0.34 -15.71
C ASP A 98 12.33 -1.10 -16.28
N GLU A 99 11.91 -2.11 -15.50
CA GLU A 99 11.73 -3.47 -16.00
C GLU A 99 10.55 -3.56 -16.98
N ILE A 100 9.44 -2.85 -16.74
CA ILE A 100 8.31 -2.77 -17.69
C ILE A 100 8.76 -2.19 -19.03
N GLU A 101 9.50 -1.07 -19.04
CA GLU A 101 10.06 -0.50 -20.27
C GLU A 101 11.00 -1.48 -20.97
N ALA A 102 11.84 -2.21 -20.23
CA ALA A 102 12.71 -3.24 -20.79
C ALA A 102 11.92 -4.40 -21.44
N LEU A 103 10.77 -4.78 -20.88
CA LEU A 103 9.88 -5.79 -21.46
C LEU A 103 9.13 -5.23 -22.68
N GLN A 104 8.71 -3.97 -22.65
CA GLN A 104 8.10 -3.27 -23.77
C GLN A 104 9.08 -3.14 -24.95
N ALA A 105 10.35 -2.83 -24.69
CA ALA A 105 11.42 -2.81 -25.69
C ALA A 105 11.64 -4.19 -26.34
N LYS A 106 11.37 -5.28 -25.60
CA LYS A 106 11.33 -6.66 -26.11
C LYS A 106 10.01 -7.04 -26.78
N LYS A 107 9.10 -6.07 -26.99
CA LYS A 107 7.77 -6.24 -27.59
C LYS A 107 6.84 -7.17 -26.82
N GLN A 108 7.00 -7.27 -25.50
CA GLN A 108 5.97 -7.93 -24.69
C GLN A 108 4.75 -7.00 -24.56
N PRO A 109 3.52 -7.53 -24.71
CA PRO A 109 2.32 -6.73 -24.57
C PRO A 109 2.15 -6.27 -23.12
N LEU A 110 1.85 -4.99 -22.92
CA LEU A 110 1.60 -4.41 -21.59
C LEU A 110 0.38 -5.07 -20.91
N ASN A 111 -0.61 -5.49 -21.69
CA ASN A 111 -1.77 -6.26 -21.22
C ASN A 111 -1.38 -7.57 -20.52
N GLY A 112 -0.22 -8.14 -20.86
CA GLY A 112 0.34 -9.33 -20.21
C GLY A 112 1.11 -9.03 -18.92
N ILE A 113 1.16 -7.77 -18.47
CA ILE A 113 1.93 -7.33 -17.31
C ILE A 113 0.97 -6.80 -16.23
N ALA A 114 1.19 -7.22 -14.98
CA ALA A 114 0.46 -6.70 -13.83
C ALA A 114 1.38 -6.28 -12.68
N VAL A 115 1.00 -5.20 -11.98
CA VAL A 115 1.58 -4.77 -10.71
C VAL A 115 0.51 -4.97 -9.63
N LEU A 116 0.80 -5.84 -8.67
CA LEU A 116 -0.08 -6.22 -7.59
C LEU A 116 0.39 -5.62 -6.28
N VAL A 117 -0.49 -4.87 -5.62
CA VAL A 117 -0.24 -4.25 -4.31
C VAL A 117 -1.18 -4.80 -3.24
N ARG A 118 -0.81 -4.70 -1.96
CA ARG A 118 -1.68 -5.14 -0.86
C ARG A 118 -2.80 -4.15 -0.57
N ALA A 119 -2.51 -2.86 -0.65
CA ALA A 119 -3.43 -1.77 -0.32
C ALA A 119 -3.54 -0.75 -1.45
N GLY A 120 -4.72 -0.14 -1.60
CA GLY A 120 -5.01 0.77 -2.71
C GLY A 120 -4.16 2.05 -2.72
N PHE A 121 -3.66 2.52 -1.58
CA PHE A 121 -2.83 3.74 -1.52
C PHE A 121 -1.48 3.53 -2.21
N GLN A 122 -0.93 2.30 -2.18
CA GLN A 122 0.36 1.98 -2.79
C GLN A 122 0.38 2.20 -4.30
N THR A 123 -0.79 2.20 -4.98
CA THR A 123 -0.81 2.39 -6.44
C THR A 123 -0.27 3.74 -6.85
N ARG A 124 -0.38 4.78 -6.01
CA ARG A 124 0.00 6.15 -6.38
C ARG A 124 1.44 6.23 -6.89
N GLU A 125 2.40 5.67 -6.15
CA GLU A 125 3.83 5.72 -6.53
C GLU A 125 4.07 5.07 -7.90
N PHE A 126 3.40 3.94 -8.18
CA PHE A 126 3.47 3.27 -9.48
C PHE A 126 2.77 4.06 -10.58
N GLU A 127 1.57 4.61 -10.31
CA GLU A 127 0.83 5.45 -11.26
C GLU A 127 1.67 6.67 -11.66
N GLU A 128 2.22 7.40 -10.70
CA GLU A 128 3.09 8.56 -10.93
C GLU A 128 4.32 8.22 -11.78
N ARG A 129 4.99 7.10 -11.46
CA ARG A 129 6.15 6.68 -12.23
C ARG A 129 5.79 6.31 -13.67
N LEU A 130 4.68 5.60 -13.88
CA LEU A 130 4.21 5.22 -15.22
C LEU A 130 3.77 6.44 -16.04
N ILE A 131 3.10 7.42 -15.40
CA ILE A 131 2.76 8.71 -16.01
C ILE A 131 4.03 9.44 -16.46
N THR A 132 5.02 9.55 -15.58
CA THR A 132 6.30 10.23 -15.85
C THR A 132 7.02 9.63 -17.06
N LEU A 133 6.94 8.30 -17.23
CA LEU A 133 7.55 7.58 -18.35
C LEU A 133 6.67 7.53 -19.61
N GLY A 134 5.42 7.99 -19.54
CA GLY A 134 4.46 7.86 -20.62
C GLY A 134 4.06 6.41 -20.92
N VAL A 135 4.15 5.52 -19.93
CA VAL A 135 3.75 4.11 -20.07
C VAL A 135 2.23 3.99 -19.80
N PRO A 136 1.42 3.54 -20.77
CA PRO A 136 -0.02 3.41 -20.59
C PRO A 136 -0.37 2.39 -19.51
N TYR A 137 -1.30 2.74 -18.62
CA TYR A 137 -1.72 1.88 -17.53
C TYR A 137 -3.23 1.97 -17.26
N ARG A 138 -3.75 0.99 -16.53
CA ARG A 138 -5.12 1.00 -16.00
C ARG A 138 -5.17 0.42 -14.59
N VAL A 139 -6.10 0.92 -13.79
CA VAL A 139 -6.39 0.37 -12.46
C VAL A 139 -7.57 -0.60 -12.56
N ILE A 140 -7.40 -1.84 -12.12
CA ILE A 140 -8.47 -2.85 -12.08
C ILE A 140 -9.05 -2.92 -10.66
N GLY A 141 -10.38 -2.92 -10.58
CA GLY A 141 -11.11 -3.01 -9.30
C GLY A 141 -11.35 -1.66 -8.61
N GLY A 142 -11.05 -0.56 -9.28
CA GLY A 142 -11.32 0.80 -8.79
C GLY A 142 -10.87 1.87 -9.79
N PRO A 143 -11.20 3.15 -9.55
CA PRO A 143 -10.73 4.25 -10.38
C PRO A 143 -9.23 4.54 -10.12
N ARG A 144 -8.61 5.31 -11.03
CA ARG A 144 -7.23 5.83 -10.84
C ARG A 144 -7.14 6.65 -9.56
N PHE A 145 -5.93 6.85 -9.01
CA PHE A 145 -5.76 7.49 -7.70
C PHE A 145 -6.52 8.82 -7.57
N TYR A 146 -6.33 9.74 -8.52
CA TYR A 146 -6.96 11.07 -8.51
C TYR A 146 -8.45 11.07 -8.88
N GLU A 147 -8.97 9.95 -9.38
CA GLU A 147 -10.38 9.78 -9.74
C GLU A 147 -11.23 9.21 -8.59
N ARG A 148 -10.59 8.69 -7.54
CA ARG A 148 -11.25 8.17 -6.34
C ARG A 148 -12.13 9.23 -5.72
N GLN A 149 -13.30 8.84 -5.24
CA GLN A 149 -14.32 9.78 -4.76
C GLN A 149 -13.77 10.71 -3.67
N GLU A 150 -13.17 10.14 -2.63
CA GLU A 150 -12.60 10.90 -1.52
C GLU A 150 -11.48 11.85 -1.96
N ILE A 151 -10.68 11.44 -2.95
CA ILE A 151 -9.61 12.26 -3.52
C ILE A 151 -10.20 13.42 -4.33
N ARG A 152 -11.20 13.15 -5.17
CA ARG A 152 -11.93 14.20 -5.92
C ARG A 152 -12.65 15.18 -5.01
N ASP A 153 -13.21 14.70 -3.90
CA ASP A 153 -13.83 15.56 -2.87
C ASP A 153 -12.78 16.47 -2.23
N ALA A 154 -11.62 15.92 -1.85
CA ALA A 154 -10.52 16.69 -1.30
C ALA A 154 -9.96 17.72 -2.28
N ILE A 155 -9.74 17.33 -3.54
CA ILE A 155 -9.29 18.23 -4.61
C ILE A 155 -10.31 19.34 -4.86
N ALA A 156 -11.62 19.05 -4.77
CA ALA A 156 -12.64 20.09 -4.93
C ALA A 156 -12.56 21.16 -3.83
N TYR A 157 -12.24 20.82 -2.59
CA TYR A 157 -11.92 21.84 -1.57
C TYR A 157 -10.72 22.69 -1.97
N LEU A 158 -9.62 22.04 -2.37
CA LEU A 158 -8.40 22.71 -2.79
C LEU A 158 -8.64 23.63 -4.00
N ARG A 159 -9.49 23.22 -4.94
CA ARG A 159 -9.91 24.01 -6.10
C ARG A 159 -10.70 25.26 -5.71
N VAL A 160 -11.64 25.17 -4.78
CA VAL A 160 -12.40 26.36 -4.31
C VAL A 160 -11.51 27.33 -3.52
N VAL A 161 -10.50 26.80 -2.82
CA VAL A 161 -9.48 27.62 -2.17
C VAL A 161 -8.63 28.35 -3.22
N ALA A 162 -8.13 27.65 -4.24
CA ALA A 162 -7.34 28.26 -5.31
C ALA A 162 -8.16 29.22 -6.18
N GLN A 163 -9.37 28.82 -6.56
CA GLN A 163 -10.26 29.51 -7.47
C GLN A 163 -11.68 29.61 -6.87
N PRO A 164 -12.03 30.75 -6.24
CA PRO A 164 -13.32 30.95 -5.60
C PRO A 164 -14.52 30.76 -6.54
N ASP A 165 -14.35 31.06 -7.83
CA ASP A 165 -15.41 31.01 -8.85
C ASP A 165 -15.57 29.62 -9.51
N ASP A 166 -14.95 28.58 -8.95
CA ASP A 166 -15.11 27.21 -9.42
C ASP A 166 -16.44 26.60 -8.94
N ASP A 167 -17.50 26.89 -9.69
CA ASP A 167 -18.86 26.45 -9.38
C ASP A 167 -19.01 24.92 -9.30
N LEU A 168 -18.31 24.19 -10.17
CA LEU A 168 -18.37 22.72 -10.21
C LEU A 168 -17.73 22.11 -8.96
N ALA A 169 -16.57 22.65 -8.54
CA ALA A 169 -15.93 22.22 -7.31
C ALA A 169 -16.77 22.59 -6.08
N PHE A 170 -17.30 23.81 -6.04
CA PHE A 170 -18.14 24.26 -4.92
C PHE A 170 -19.42 23.45 -4.79
N GLU A 171 -20.15 23.21 -5.88
CA GLU A 171 -21.39 22.41 -5.88
C GLU A 171 -21.14 20.99 -5.37
N ARG A 172 -19.99 20.39 -5.70
CA ARG A 172 -19.61 19.05 -5.23
C ARG A 172 -19.48 18.97 -3.71
N ILE A 173 -18.90 20.00 -3.09
CA ILE A 173 -18.47 19.95 -1.67
C ILE A 173 -19.34 20.76 -0.73
N VAL A 174 -20.21 21.64 -1.23
CA VAL A 174 -21.01 22.56 -0.41
C VAL A 174 -21.79 21.83 0.70
N ASN A 175 -22.29 20.62 0.42
CA ASN A 175 -23.01 19.78 1.38
C ASN A 175 -22.33 18.42 1.64
N LEU A 176 -21.02 18.33 1.40
CA LEU A 176 -20.21 17.14 1.68
C LEU A 176 -19.00 17.49 2.55
N PRO A 177 -18.86 17.00 3.80
CA PRO A 177 -19.82 16.18 4.56
C PRO A 177 -21.21 16.80 4.69
N LYS A 178 -22.21 15.99 5.06
CA LYS A 178 -23.60 16.47 5.19
C LYS A 178 -23.68 17.63 6.19
N ARG A 179 -24.01 18.83 5.69
CA ARG A 179 -24.17 20.07 6.47
C ARG A 179 -25.62 20.48 6.69
N GLY A 180 -26.56 19.72 6.14
CA GLY A 180 -27.99 20.05 6.22
C GLY A 180 -28.42 21.14 5.23
N LEU A 181 -27.63 21.39 4.20
CA LEU A 181 -28.02 22.21 3.05
C LEU A 181 -28.89 21.37 2.11
N GLY A 182 -30.21 21.54 2.23
CA GLY A 182 -31.17 20.75 1.46
C GLY A 182 -31.30 21.19 -0.01
N PRO A 183 -32.00 20.39 -0.85
CA PRO A 183 -32.18 20.69 -2.27
C PRO A 183 -32.76 22.08 -2.56
N ALA A 184 -33.69 22.55 -1.72
CA ALA A 184 -34.29 23.88 -1.87
C ALA A 184 -33.26 25.01 -1.71
N THR A 185 -32.31 24.88 -0.78
CA THR A 185 -31.24 25.87 -0.59
C THR A 185 -30.32 25.91 -1.81
N LEU A 186 -29.93 24.74 -2.33
CA LEU A 186 -29.10 24.64 -3.54
C LEU A 186 -29.83 25.22 -4.76
N GLN A 187 -31.13 24.95 -4.90
CA GLN A 187 -31.94 25.49 -6.00
C GLN A 187 -32.01 27.03 -5.94
N THR A 188 -32.19 27.61 -4.75
CA THR A 188 -32.16 29.07 -4.56
C THR A 188 -30.79 29.64 -4.92
N LEU A 189 -29.71 28.97 -4.53
CA LEU A 189 -28.34 29.33 -4.88
C LEU A 189 -28.12 29.39 -6.40
N HIS A 190 -28.46 28.32 -7.12
CA HIS A 190 -28.36 28.27 -8.58
C HIS A 190 -29.27 29.30 -9.27
N ARG A 191 -30.46 29.55 -8.72
CA ARG A 191 -31.38 30.56 -9.26
C ARG A 191 -30.75 31.94 -9.18
N LEU A 192 -30.18 32.31 -8.03
CA LEU A 192 -29.52 33.61 -7.86
C LEU A 192 -28.29 33.73 -8.76
N GLY A 193 -27.40 32.73 -8.75
CA GLY A 193 -26.20 32.73 -9.60
C GLY A 193 -26.52 32.93 -11.09
N ARG A 194 -27.55 32.23 -11.61
CA ARG A 194 -28.01 32.41 -12.99
C ARG A 194 -28.69 33.76 -13.25
N ALA A 195 -29.49 34.25 -12.31
CA ALA A 195 -30.21 35.51 -12.47
C ALA A 195 -29.26 36.72 -12.53
N GLU A 196 -28.16 36.66 -11.79
CA GLU A 196 -27.21 37.77 -11.66
C GLU A 196 -25.93 37.58 -12.48
N GLY A 197 -25.72 36.39 -13.07
CA GLY A 197 -24.51 36.08 -13.83
C GLY A 197 -23.26 36.02 -12.97
N ILE A 198 -23.38 35.52 -11.74
CA ILE A 198 -22.29 35.41 -10.75
C ILE A 198 -22.03 33.95 -10.38
N SER A 199 -20.84 33.66 -9.87
CA SER A 199 -20.47 32.34 -9.36
C SER A 199 -21.36 31.91 -8.18
N LEU A 200 -21.44 30.61 -7.93
CA LEU A 200 -22.18 30.02 -6.82
C LEU A 200 -21.63 30.46 -5.46
N THR A 201 -20.32 30.69 -5.34
CA THR A 201 -19.73 31.25 -4.11
C THR A 201 -20.13 32.71 -3.90
N ALA A 202 -20.14 33.54 -4.95
CA ALA A 202 -20.65 34.91 -4.89
C ALA A 202 -22.16 34.95 -4.59
N ALA A 203 -22.95 34.07 -5.21
CA ALA A 203 -24.36 33.90 -4.92
C ALA A 203 -24.58 33.46 -3.46
N ALA A 204 -23.72 32.59 -2.93
CA ALA A 204 -23.77 32.19 -1.52
C ALA A 204 -23.53 33.38 -0.60
N SER A 205 -22.51 34.20 -0.88
CA SER A 205 -22.21 35.43 -0.14
C SER A 205 -23.39 36.41 -0.15
N ARG A 206 -24.10 36.56 -1.27
CA ARG A 206 -25.32 37.39 -1.30
C ARG A 206 -26.47 36.77 -0.53
N LEU A 207 -26.71 35.47 -0.71
CA LEU A 207 -27.83 34.80 -0.04
C LEU A 207 -27.73 34.83 1.48
N ILE A 208 -26.52 34.79 2.04
CA ILE A 208 -26.34 34.87 3.50
C ILE A 208 -26.74 36.23 4.08
N GLU A 209 -26.87 37.28 3.26
CA GLU A 209 -27.33 38.62 3.65
C GLU A 209 -28.85 38.78 3.50
N THR A 210 -29.55 37.78 2.97
CA THR A 210 -31.00 37.83 2.67
C THR A 210 -31.82 36.88 3.54
N ASP A 211 -33.14 37.04 3.48
CA ASP A 211 -34.12 36.12 4.10
C ASP A 211 -34.66 35.02 3.17
N GLU A 212 -34.05 34.83 1.99
CA GLU A 212 -34.51 33.84 0.99
C GLU A 212 -34.25 32.37 1.39
N ILE A 213 -33.36 32.14 2.36
CA ILE A 213 -33.03 30.81 2.87
C ILE A 213 -33.25 30.72 4.39
N LYS A 214 -33.56 29.50 4.87
CA LYS A 214 -33.83 29.22 6.28
C LYS A 214 -32.62 29.61 7.17
N PRO A 215 -32.84 30.10 8.41
CA PRO A 215 -31.75 30.56 9.28
C PRO A 215 -30.62 29.55 9.50
N LYS A 216 -30.94 28.26 9.69
CA LYS A 216 -29.94 27.20 9.85
C LYS A 216 -29.05 27.04 8.61
N ALA A 217 -29.65 27.04 7.41
CA ALA A 217 -28.91 26.93 6.16
C ALA A 217 -28.04 28.17 5.91
N ARG A 218 -28.56 29.36 6.26
CA ARG A 218 -27.82 30.62 6.20
C ARG A 218 -26.57 30.59 7.07
N HIS A 219 -26.71 30.24 8.34
CA HIS A 219 -25.58 30.17 9.27
C HIS A 219 -24.55 29.12 8.84
N THR A 220 -25.02 27.97 8.34
CA THR A 220 -24.15 26.90 7.82
C THR A 220 -23.34 27.37 6.60
N LEU A 221 -23.98 28.07 5.67
CA LEU A 221 -23.32 28.59 4.46
C LEU A 221 -22.35 29.72 4.80
N ALA A 222 -22.72 30.61 5.73
CA ALA A 222 -21.85 31.67 6.23
C ALA A 222 -20.57 31.11 6.86
N GLY A 223 -20.68 30.08 7.72
CA GLY A 223 -19.52 29.43 8.32
C GLY A 223 -18.60 28.79 7.26
N LEU A 224 -19.17 28.10 6.26
CA LEU A 224 -18.37 27.53 5.17
C LEU A 224 -17.63 28.59 4.35
N LEU A 225 -18.24 29.74 4.09
CA LEU A 225 -17.59 30.84 3.36
C LEU A 225 -16.48 31.52 4.20
N GLU A 226 -16.68 31.62 5.51
CA GLU A 226 -15.67 32.10 6.45
C GLU A 226 -14.47 31.14 6.48
N ASP A 227 -14.71 29.83 6.55
CA ASP A 227 -13.67 28.80 6.46
C ASP A 227 -12.86 28.94 5.17
N PHE A 228 -13.51 29.05 4.01
CA PHE A 228 -12.81 29.25 2.73
C PHE A 228 -11.97 30.52 2.69
N THR A 229 -12.47 31.61 3.26
CA THR A 229 -11.73 32.86 3.36
C THR A 229 -10.51 32.70 4.26
N GLY A 230 -10.67 32.02 5.40
CA GLY A 230 -9.59 31.70 6.33
C GLY A 230 -8.54 30.74 5.76
N TRP A 231 -8.92 29.78 4.91
CA TRP A 231 -8.00 28.88 4.22
C TRP A 231 -7.23 29.60 3.12
N ARG A 232 -7.90 30.43 2.31
CA ARG A 232 -7.25 31.27 1.28
C ARG A 232 -6.17 32.16 1.86
N GLY A 233 -6.42 32.78 3.02
CA GLY A 233 -5.44 33.62 3.71
C GLY A 233 -4.17 32.87 4.17
N LYS A 234 -4.15 31.53 4.14
CA LYS A 234 -3.01 30.71 4.55
C LYS A 234 -2.21 30.13 3.39
N VAL A 235 -2.70 30.20 2.15
CA VAL A 235 -2.08 29.57 0.96
C VAL A 235 -0.60 29.96 0.81
N GLU A 236 -0.28 31.24 1.00
CA GLU A 236 1.09 31.75 0.84
C GLU A 236 1.98 31.56 2.08
N THR A 237 1.40 31.25 3.23
CA THR A 237 2.10 31.28 4.54
C THR A 237 2.25 29.91 5.19
N MET A 238 1.56 28.89 4.67
CA MET A 238 1.51 27.55 5.25
C MET A 238 1.99 26.53 4.21
N PRO A 239 2.81 25.54 4.61
CA PRO A 239 3.16 24.43 3.72
C PRO A 239 1.91 23.75 3.14
N LEU A 240 1.96 23.40 1.86
CA LEU A 240 0.80 22.85 1.14
C LEU A 240 0.19 21.58 1.79
N PRO A 241 0.99 20.59 2.27
CA PRO A 241 0.46 19.44 2.99
C PRO A 241 -0.30 19.82 4.27
N ASP A 242 0.25 20.76 5.05
CA ASP A 242 -0.36 21.22 6.30
C ASP A 242 -1.68 21.95 6.04
N LEU A 243 -1.71 22.77 5.00
CA LEU A 243 -2.92 23.46 4.56
C LEU A 243 -4.00 22.46 4.13
N ALA A 244 -3.65 21.47 3.31
CA ALA A 244 -4.60 20.44 2.89
C ALA A 244 -5.10 19.60 4.06
N ALA A 245 -4.23 19.19 4.98
CA ALA A 245 -4.62 18.48 6.19
C ALA A 245 -5.59 19.32 7.04
N MET A 246 -5.30 20.62 7.22
CA MET A 246 -6.18 21.56 7.93
C MET A 246 -7.55 21.66 7.27
N ILE A 247 -7.60 21.84 5.94
CA ILE A 247 -8.85 21.93 5.18
C ILE A 247 -9.69 20.66 5.35
N LEU A 248 -9.08 19.48 5.22
CA LEU A 248 -9.80 18.20 5.30
C LEU A 248 -10.29 17.88 6.72
N ASP A 249 -9.57 18.33 7.74
CA ASP A 249 -10.00 18.21 9.14
C ASP A 249 -11.13 19.19 9.47
N GLN A 250 -10.94 20.49 9.20
CA GLN A 250 -11.90 21.56 9.51
C GLN A 250 -13.19 21.46 8.69
N SER A 251 -13.10 21.03 7.43
CA SER A 251 -14.29 20.74 6.61
C SER A 251 -15.12 19.58 7.17
N GLY A 252 -14.54 18.75 8.05
CA GLY A 252 -15.15 17.55 8.60
C GLY A 252 -15.00 16.30 7.72
N THR A 253 -14.25 16.38 6.61
CA THR A 253 -14.06 15.26 5.67
C THR A 253 -13.40 14.07 6.36
N ILE A 254 -12.36 14.32 7.16
CA ILE A 254 -11.69 13.27 7.94
C ILE A 254 -12.64 12.67 8.99
N ALA A 255 -13.40 13.50 9.71
CA ALA A 255 -14.35 13.05 10.71
C ALA A 255 -15.49 12.20 10.12
N MET A 256 -15.99 12.57 8.93
CA MET A 256 -17.00 11.82 8.20
C MET A 256 -16.53 10.40 7.87
N TRP A 257 -15.30 10.25 7.36
CA TRP A 257 -14.77 8.93 7.04
C TRP A 257 -14.39 8.12 8.28
N ARG A 258 -13.84 8.76 9.33
CA ARG A 258 -13.54 8.09 10.62
C ARG A 258 -14.78 7.53 11.31
N SER A 259 -15.92 8.20 11.19
CA SER A 259 -17.19 7.76 11.79
C SER A 259 -18.00 6.82 10.90
N SER A 260 -17.57 6.60 9.65
CA SER A 260 -18.25 5.71 8.72
C SER A 260 -18.09 4.24 9.11
N LYS A 261 -19.18 3.49 9.04
CA LYS A 261 -19.18 2.03 9.23
C LYS A 261 -18.93 1.26 7.92
N ALA A 262 -18.65 1.95 6.83
CA ALA A 262 -18.37 1.31 5.55
C ALA A 262 -17.03 0.54 5.62
N LEU A 263 -16.99 -0.66 5.04
CA LEU A 263 -15.81 -1.53 5.06
C LEU A 263 -14.59 -0.89 4.38
N ASP A 264 -14.81 -0.01 3.41
CA ASP A 264 -13.77 0.69 2.65
C ASP A 264 -13.33 2.02 3.30
N ALA A 265 -13.99 2.48 4.37
CA ALA A 265 -13.70 3.78 4.99
C ALA A 265 -12.25 3.93 5.50
N PRO A 266 -11.63 2.90 6.12
CA PRO A 266 -10.22 3.01 6.51
C PRO A 266 -9.30 3.19 5.30
N GLY A 267 -9.56 2.48 4.19
CA GLY A 267 -8.77 2.62 2.97
C GLY A 267 -8.92 4.00 2.33
N ARG A 268 -10.11 4.61 2.40
CA ARG A 268 -10.32 6.00 1.95
C ARG A 268 -9.54 7.02 2.78
N LEU A 269 -9.45 6.82 4.10
CA LEU A 269 -8.61 7.65 4.96
C LEU A 269 -7.13 7.51 4.59
N ASP A 270 -6.68 6.30 4.29
CA ASP A 270 -5.30 6.05 3.90
C ASP A 270 -4.99 6.68 2.52
N ASN A 271 -5.95 6.70 1.60
CA ASN A 271 -5.84 7.44 0.33
C ASN A 271 -5.73 8.96 0.55
N LEU A 272 -6.59 9.54 1.41
CA LEU A 272 -6.56 10.98 1.70
C LEU A 272 -5.23 11.41 2.31
N LYS A 273 -4.71 10.61 3.24
CA LYS A 273 -3.38 10.78 3.81
C LYS A 273 -2.31 10.75 2.72
N GLU A 274 -2.34 9.74 1.86
CA GLU A 274 -1.38 9.62 0.75
C GLU A 274 -1.41 10.84 -0.18
N MET A 275 -2.60 11.36 -0.49
CA MET A 275 -2.74 12.58 -1.28
C MET A 275 -2.13 13.80 -0.56
N ILE A 276 -2.37 13.96 0.75
CA ILE A 276 -1.75 15.04 1.54
C ILE A 276 -0.22 14.96 1.45
N PHE A 277 0.36 13.77 1.54
CA PHE A 277 1.82 13.62 1.47
C PHE A 277 2.38 13.87 0.09
N ALA A 278 1.67 13.45 -0.96
CA ALA A 278 2.05 13.77 -2.34
C ALA A 278 2.15 15.27 -2.59
N LEU A 279 1.50 16.13 -1.79
CA LEU A 279 1.61 17.59 -1.91
C LEU A 279 2.99 18.13 -1.55
N GLU A 280 3.85 17.36 -0.87
CA GLU A 280 5.23 17.78 -0.59
C GLU A 280 6.09 17.91 -1.84
N ASP A 281 5.72 17.19 -2.91
CA ASP A 281 6.44 17.20 -4.18
C ASP A 281 6.11 18.44 -5.03
N PHE A 282 5.21 19.32 -4.56
CA PHE A 282 4.72 20.49 -5.29
C PHE A 282 5.08 21.79 -4.56
N ASP A 283 5.61 22.75 -5.32
CA ASP A 283 6.00 24.06 -4.79
C ASP A 283 4.80 24.90 -4.29
N ASN A 284 3.64 24.76 -4.94
CA ASN A 284 2.44 25.53 -4.64
C ASN A 284 1.16 24.80 -5.08
N LEU A 285 0.03 25.31 -4.58
CA LEU A 285 -1.29 24.73 -4.83
C LEU A 285 -1.66 24.71 -6.33
N THR A 286 -1.29 25.74 -7.08
CA THR A 286 -1.58 25.82 -8.51
C THR A 286 -0.86 24.72 -9.28
N GLY A 287 0.43 24.50 -9.04
CA GLY A 287 1.22 23.44 -9.68
C GLY A 287 0.66 22.04 -9.41
N PHE A 288 0.18 21.78 -8.19
CA PHE A 288 -0.52 20.53 -7.90
C PHE A 288 -1.81 20.36 -8.71
N LEU A 289 -2.64 21.40 -8.79
CA LEU A 289 -3.91 21.34 -9.53
C LEU A 289 -3.69 21.22 -11.05
N GLU A 290 -2.63 21.81 -11.59
CA GLU A 290 -2.20 21.64 -12.98
C GLU A 290 -1.78 20.19 -13.25
N HIS A 291 -0.92 19.61 -12.39
CA HIS A 291 -0.52 18.20 -12.48
C HIS A 291 -1.72 17.27 -12.47
N VAL A 292 -2.62 17.42 -11.50
CA VAL A 292 -3.84 16.60 -11.42
C VAL A 292 -4.66 16.69 -12.70
N SER A 293 -4.81 17.90 -13.26
CA SER A 293 -5.58 18.10 -14.50
C SER A 293 -4.95 17.36 -15.68
N LEU A 294 -3.62 17.44 -15.83
CA LEU A 294 -2.86 16.71 -16.86
C LEU A 294 -2.98 15.19 -16.71
N VAL A 295 -2.87 14.68 -15.48
CA VAL A 295 -3.01 13.24 -15.20
C VAL A 295 -4.40 12.72 -15.56
N MET A 296 -5.43 13.52 -15.26
CA MET A 296 -6.81 13.16 -15.57
C MET A 296 -7.07 13.13 -17.09
N GLU A 297 -6.45 14.02 -17.88
CA GLU A 297 -6.56 14.06 -19.34
C GLU A 297 -5.80 12.93 -20.06
N ASN A 298 -4.75 12.37 -19.44
CA ASN A 298 -3.87 11.38 -20.06
C ASN A 298 -4.45 9.94 -20.16
N ASP A 299 -5.77 9.76 -20.05
CA ASP A 299 -6.43 8.47 -20.30
C ASP A 299 -7.06 8.46 -21.69
N ASP A 300 -6.28 8.01 -22.67
CA ASP A 300 -6.79 7.73 -24.01
C ASP A 300 -7.49 6.36 -24.03
N PRO A 301 -8.84 6.31 -24.21
CA PRO A 301 -9.58 5.06 -24.31
C PRO A 301 -9.25 4.26 -25.58
N ALA A 302 -8.60 4.86 -26.58
CA ALA A 302 -8.17 4.16 -27.80
C ALA A 302 -6.95 3.25 -27.59
N ILE A 303 -6.17 3.48 -26.52
CA ILE A 303 -5.02 2.63 -26.18
C ILE A 303 -5.51 1.39 -25.41
N ASP A 304 -5.51 0.24 -26.07
CA ASP A 304 -5.92 -1.04 -25.46
C ASP A 304 -4.77 -1.73 -24.69
N ASP A 305 -3.53 -1.58 -25.15
CA ASP A 305 -2.37 -2.21 -24.52
C ASP A 305 -1.87 -1.38 -23.33
N LYS A 306 -2.28 -1.78 -22.13
CA LYS A 306 -2.04 -1.05 -20.87
C LYS A 306 -1.51 -1.98 -19.78
N VAL A 307 -0.58 -1.49 -18.95
CA VAL A 307 -0.14 -2.18 -17.73
C VAL A 307 -1.30 -2.27 -16.74
N ASN A 308 -1.47 -3.41 -16.10
CA ASN A 308 -2.56 -3.64 -15.15
C ASN A 308 -2.12 -3.38 -13.70
N LEU A 309 -2.63 -2.34 -13.06
CA LEU A 309 -2.42 -2.08 -11.63
C LEU A 309 -3.65 -2.55 -10.85
N MET A 310 -3.46 -3.33 -9.78
CA MET A 310 -4.58 -3.76 -8.95
C MET A 310 -4.13 -4.22 -7.57
N THR A 311 -5.10 -4.39 -6.67
CA THR A 311 -4.84 -5.06 -5.40
C THR A 311 -4.72 -6.57 -5.59
N LEU A 312 -4.00 -7.27 -4.71
CA LEU A 312 -3.95 -8.73 -4.66
C LEU A 312 -5.35 -9.37 -4.66
N HIS A 313 -6.30 -8.76 -3.96
CA HIS A 313 -7.71 -9.19 -3.93
C HIS A 313 -8.40 -9.02 -5.29
N GLY A 314 -8.11 -7.94 -6.01
CA GLY A 314 -8.64 -7.67 -7.35
C GLY A 314 -8.09 -8.61 -8.42
N ALA A 315 -6.93 -9.22 -8.19
CA ALA A 315 -6.29 -10.14 -9.12
C ALA A 315 -6.89 -11.55 -9.12
N LYS A 316 -7.73 -11.90 -8.15
CA LYS A 316 -8.30 -13.25 -8.03
C LYS A 316 -9.08 -13.63 -9.29
N GLY A 317 -8.69 -14.75 -9.89
CA GLY A 317 -9.29 -15.26 -11.13
C GLY A 317 -8.64 -14.76 -12.42
N LEU A 318 -7.74 -13.77 -12.34
CA LEU A 318 -6.96 -13.28 -13.48
C LEU A 318 -5.63 -14.03 -13.61
N GLU A 319 -4.92 -13.81 -14.72
CA GLU A 319 -3.56 -14.32 -14.96
C GLU A 319 -2.81 -13.42 -15.95
N PHE A 320 -1.50 -13.30 -15.75
CA PHE A 320 -0.62 -12.43 -16.53
C PHE A 320 0.71 -13.13 -16.81
N ASP A 321 1.36 -12.78 -17.92
CA ASP A 321 2.66 -13.34 -18.27
C ASP A 321 3.75 -12.89 -17.29
N THR A 322 3.75 -11.61 -16.92
CA THR A 322 4.64 -11.04 -15.90
C THR A 322 3.85 -10.39 -14.78
N VAL A 323 4.18 -10.72 -13.52
CA VAL A 323 3.57 -10.12 -12.34
C VAL A 323 4.64 -9.55 -11.41
N PHE A 324 4.47 -8.28 -11.08
CA PHE A 324 5.21 -7.59 -10.01
C PHE A 324 4.35 -7.60 -8.75
N LEU A 325 4.93 -8.05 -7.64
CA LEU A 325 4.32 -8.24 -6.33
C LEU A 325 5.02 -7.28 -5.36
N ALA A 326 4.46 -6.08 -5.21
CA ALA A 326 5.11 -4.98 -4.51
C ALA A 326 4.73 -4.91 -3.02
N GLY A 327 5.63 -4.35 -2.23
CA GLY A 327 5.42 -4.06 -0.81
C GLY A 327 5.31 -5.32 0.07
N TRP A 328 6.16 -6.32 -0.16
CA TRP A 328 6.28 -7.49 0.71
C TRP A 328 7.09 -7.13 1.95
N GLU A 329 6.46 -6.37 2.85
CA GLU A 329 7.06 -5.76 4.03
C GLU A 329 6.25 -6.10 5.29
N GLU A 330 6.91 -6.40 6.40
CA GLU A 330 6.25 -6.44 7.70
C GLU A 330 5.64 -5.07 8.02
N GLY A 331 4.40 -5.04 8.52
CA GLY A 331 3.67 -3.79 8.73
C GLY A 331 2.79 -3.37 7.53
N LEU A 332 2.95 -4.01 6.38
CA LEU A 332 2.18 -3.74 5.16
C LEU A 332 1.55 -5.03 4.60
N PHE A 333 2.39 -6.04 4.37
CA PHE A 333 1.99 -7.36 3.89
C PHE A 333 2.86 -8.46 4.51
N PRO A 334 2.42 -9.13 5.59
CA PRO A 334 1.03 -9.20 6.09
C PRO A 334 0.51 -7.90 6.72
N HIS A 335 -0.78 -7.62 6.51
CA HIS A 335 -1.39 -6.38 6.99
C HIS A 335 -1.65 -6.39 8.52
N PRO A 336 -1.20 -5.38 9.29
CA PRO A 336 -1.27 -5.37 10.77
C PRO A 336 -2.65 -5.59 11.33
N ARG A 337 -3.67 -4.90 10.81
CA ARG A 337 -5.05 -5.06 11.29
C ARG A 337 -5.56 -6.50 11.17
N THR A 338 -5.17 -7.21 10.10
CA THR A 338 -5.58 -8.61 9.91
C THR A 338 -4.95 -9.50 10.99
N LEU A 339 -3.71 -9.20 11.38
CA LEU A 339 -3.01 -9.91 12.44
C LEU A 339 -3.61 -9.59 13.82
N ASP A 340 -3.94 -8.32 14.07
CA ASP A 340 -4.53 -7.89 15.34
C ASP A 340 -5.95 -8.46 15.54
N ASP A 341 -6.77 -8.47 14.49
CA ASP A 341 -8.17 -8.87 14.56
C ASP A 341 -8.35 -10.39 14.66
N SER A 342 -7.49 -11.18 13.98
CA SER A 342 -7.71 -12.62 13.77
C SER A 342 -6.49 -13.49 14.10
N GLY A 343 -5.38 -12.91 14.55
CA GLY A 343 -4.18 -13.63 14.97
C GLY A 343 -3.66 -14.60 13.90
N VAL A 344 -3.54 -15.87 14.26
CA VAL A 344 -3.06 -16.94 13.37
C VAL A 344 -3.95 -17.09 12.14
N ALA A 345 -5.28 -17.07 12.29
CA ALA A 345 -6.20 -17.19 11.16
C ALA A 345 -6.07 -16.02 10.17
N GLY A 346 -5.82 -14.81 10.70
CA GLY A 346 -5.54 -13.63 9.89
C GLY A 346 -4.22 -13.76 9.12
N LEU A 347 -3.18 -14.27 9.76
CA LEU A 347 -1.90 -14.54 9.08
C LEU A 347 -2.07 -15.58 7.96
N GLU A 348 -2.82 -16.65 8.22
CA GLU A 348 -3.12 -17.66 7.19
C GLU A 348 -3.86 -17.08 5.99
N GLU A 349 -4.78 -16.14 6.21
CA GLU A 349 -5.48 -15.46 5.12
C GLU A 349 -4.58 -14.54 4.31
N GLU A 350 -3.71 -13.76 4.96
CA GLU A 350 -2.69 -12.97 4.25
C GLU A 350 -1.75 -13.88 3.45
N ARG A 351 -1.46 -15.10 3.95
CA ARG A 351 -0.67 -16.09 3.21
C ARG A 351 -1.42 -16.66 2.01
N ARG A 352 -2.73 -16.94 2.12
CA ARG A 352 -3.60 -17.28 0.98
C ARG A 352 -3.60 -16.16 -0.05
N LEU A 353 -3.59 -14.91 0.39
CA LEU A 353 -3.51 -13.74 -0.49
C LEU A 353 -2.16 -13.69 -1.24
N ALA A 354 -1.05 -13.99 -0.57
CA ALA A 354 0.28 -14.07 -1.18
C ALA A 354 0.36 -15.23 -2.19
N TYR A 355 -0.19 -16.40 -1.84
CA TYR A 355 -0.35 -17.54 -2.73
C TYR A 355 -1.16 -17.19 -3.99
N VAL A 356 -2.30 -16.50 -3.82
CA VAL A 356 -3.09 -16.01 -4.95
C VAL A 356 -2.25 -15.11 -5.84
N GLY A 357 -1.51 -14.15 -5.26
CA GLY A 357 -0.62 -13.22 -5.97
C GLY A 357 0.43 -13.94 -6.82
N LEU A 358 1.22 -14.84 -6.24
CA LEU A 358 2.23 -15.62 -6.96
C LEU A 358 1.62 -16.44 -8.09
N THR A 359 0.48 -17.10 -7.84
CA THR A 359 -0.21 -17.93 -8.84
C THR A 359 -0.97 -17.15 -9.92
N ARG A 360 -0.88 -15.81 -9.93
CA ARG A 360 -1.33 -15.00 -11.07
C ARG A 360 -0.30 -14.97 -12.19
N ALA A 361 0.97 -15.20 -11.88
CA ALA A 361 2.06 -15.20 -12.84
C ALA A 361 2.09 -16.49 -13.67
N ARG A 362 2.15 -16.35 -14.99
CA ARG A 362 2.35 -17.46 -15.93
C ARG A 362 3.84 -17.73 -16.14
N LEU A 363 4.61 -16.70 -16.51
CA LEU A 363 6.01 -16.86 -16.94
C LEU A 363 7.01 -16.28 -15.93
N LYS A 364 6.73 -15.08 -15.41
CA LYS A 364 7.66 -14.33 -14.56
C LYS A 364 6.96 -13.71 -13.35
N ALA A 365 7.55 -13.89 -12.18
CA ALA A 365 7.14 -13.25 -10.93
C ALA A 365 8.32 -12.49 -10.32
N VAL A 366 8.08 -11.24 -9.96
CA VAL A 366 9.04 -10.39 -9.24
C VAL A 366 8.39 -9.94 -7.95
N VAL A 367 8.95 -10.32 -6.82
CA VAL A 367 8.55 -9.88 -5.49
C VAL A 367 9.49 -8.74 -5.06
N SER A 368 8.96 -7.64 -4.55
CA SER A 368 9.76 -6.53 -4.06
C SER A 368 9.37 -6.08 -2.66
N PHE A 369 10.36 -5.56 -1.93
CA PHE A 369 10.19 -4.93 -0.63
C PHE A 369 11.08 -3.70 -0.52
N ALA A 370 10.57 -2.65 0.12
CA ALA A 370 11.32 -1.45 0.45
C ALA A 370 11.83 -1.51 1.90
N ALA A 371 13.09 -1.14 2.13
CA ALA A 371 13.66 -1.07 3.48
C ALA A 371 13.13 0.12 4.28
N ASN A 372 12.68 1.17 3.59
CA ASN A 372 12.08 2.35 4.19
C ASN A 372 10.85 2.75 3.38
N ARG A 373 9.67 2.66 3.97
CA ARG A 373 8.47 3.16 3.31
C ARG A 373 7.92 4.36 4.02
N ARG A 374 7.54 5.36 3.24
CA ARG A 374 6.77 6.47 3.76
C ARG A 374 5.31 6.03 3.84
N ILE A 375 4.86 5.67 5.04
CA ILE A 375 3.47 5.30 5.30
C ILE A 375 2.88 6.37 6.19
N HIS A 376 1.81 7.00 5.72
CA HIS A 376 1.16 8.09 6.44
C HIS A 376 2.12 9.24 6.82
N GLY A 377 3.04 9.59 5.92
CA GLY A 377 3.95 10.73 6.07
C GLY A 377 5.16 10.48 6.96
N GLN A 378 5.14 9.38 7.70
CA GLN A 378 6.25 8.96 8.54
C GLN A 378 7.09 7.92 7.79
N TRP A 379 8.39 8.15 7.80
CA TRP A 379 9.36 7.14 7.38
C TRP A 379 9.34 6.00 8.38
N GLN A 380 8.90 4.84 7.91
CA GLN A 380 8.94 3.60 8.65
C GLN A 380 10.03 2.73 8.05
N SER A 381 10.96 2.29 8.88
CA SER A 381 11.87 1.22 8.48
C SER A 381 11.05 -0.06 8.47
N SER A 382 10.98 -0.69 7.30
CA SER A 382 10.20 -1.90 7.08
C SER A 382 11.16 -3.08 7.03
N LEU A 383 10.87 -4.12 7.81
CA LEU A 383 11.52 -5.40 7.62
C LEU A 383 10.89 -6.11 6.41
N PRO A 384 11.66 -6.93 5.68
CA PRO A 384 11.09 -7.78 4.64
C PRO A 384 10.01 -8.69 5.24
N SER A 385 8.93 -8.92 4.50
CA SER A 385 7.85 -9.79 4.92
C SER A 385 8.37 -11.18 5.27
N ARG A 386 7.84 -11.76 6.35
CA ARG A 386 8.07 -13.18 6.69
C ARG A 386 7.74 -14.13 5.55
N PHE A 387 6.81 -13.76 4.66
CA PHE A 387 6.48 -14.55 3.47
C PHE A 387 7.66 -14.72 2.51
N ILE A 388 8.66 -13.84 2.55
CA ILE A 388 9.90 -13.97 1.77
C ILE A 388 10.77 -15.11 2.32
N ASP A 389 10.86 -15.26 3.64
CA ASP A 389 11.65 -16.32 4.28
C ASP A 389 11.03 -17.70 4.13
N GLU A 390 9.73 -17.76 3.82
CA GLU A 390 8.98 -18.99 3.55
C GLU A 390 9.11 -19.46 2.09
N LEU A 391 9.75 -18.66 1.21
CA LEU A 391 10.03 -19.05 -0.16
C LEU A 391 11.26 -19.98 -0.24
N PRO A 392 11.24 -21.02 -1.09
CA PRO A 392 12.33 -21.98 -1.18
C PRO A 392 13.52 -21.42 -1.98
N GLU A 393 14.72 -21.46 -1.38
CA GLU A 393 15.95 -20.88 -1.94
C GLU A 393 16.28 -21.38 -3.36
N ASP A 394 15.99 -22.65 -3.66
CA ASP A 394 16.22 -23.25 -4.97
C ASP A 394 15.36 -22.63 -6.09
N HIS A 395 14.22 -22.01 -5.75
CA HIS A 395 13.30 -21.44 -6.73
C HIS A 395 13.27 -19.91 -6.75
N ILE A 396 14.09 -19.25 -5.94
CA ILE A 396 14.20 -17.79 -5.91
C ILE A 396 15.58 -17.29 -6.37
N ASP A 397 15.59 -16.12 -7.01
CA ASP A 397 16.79 -15.33 -7.30
C ASP A 397 16.72 -14.04 -6.49
N PHE A 398 17.46 -13.99 -5.38
CA PHE A 398 17.43 -12.87 -4.45
C PHE A 398 18.44 -11.80 -4.86
N ARG A 399 17.96 -10.58 -5.07
CA ARG A 399 18.76 -9.40 -5.44
C ARG A 399 18.43 -8.27 -4.48
N SER A 400 19.41 -7.70 -3.81
CA SER A 400 19.18 -6.54 -2.94
C SER A 400 20.26 -5.51 -3.19
N ALA A 401 19.92 -4.22 -3.11
CA ALA A 401 20.94 -3.19 -3.15
C ALA A 401 21.96 -3.42 -2.01
N ALA A 402 23.24 -3.19 -2.30
CA ALA A 402 24.31 -3.43 -1.33
C ALA A 402 24.03 -2.72 0.00
N GLY A 403 24.02 -3.49 1.10
CA GLY A 403 23.78 -2.99 2.46
C GLY A 403 22.33 -3.01 2.96
N LEU A 404 21.33 -3.30 2.10
CA LEU A 404 19.92 -3.37 2.51
C LEU A 404 19.53 -4.70 3.14
N TYR A 405 20.12 -5.79 2.65
CA TYR A 405 19.83 -7.14 3.12
C TYR A 405 21.11 -7.98 3.07
N GLY A 406 21.77 -8.16 4.21
CA GLY A 406 22.96 -9.02 4.26
C GLY A 406 23.83 -8.88 5.50
N GLY A 407 23.57 -9.75 6.49
CA GLY A 407 24.57 -10.24 7.45
C GLY A 407 24.76 -11.77 7.42
N SER A 408 23.82 -12.55 6.86
CA SER A 408 23.83 -14.02 7.03
C SER A 408 23.53 -14.88 5.80
N ARG A 409 23.33 -14.32 4.60
CA ARG A 409 22.97 -15.15 3.41
C ARG A 409 24.01 -15.20 2.28
N GLN A 410 25.15 -14.53 2.44
CA GLN A 410 26.23 -14.59 1.44
C GLN A 410 27.53 -15.09 2.07
N GLY A 411 27.68 -16.42 2.15
CA GLY A 411 28.95 -17.01 2.62
C GLY A 411 28.91 -18.48 3.01
N SER A 412 28.64 -19.39 2.07
CA SER A 412 29.18 -20.76 2.18
C SER A 412 29.26 -21.45 0.83
N ARG A 413 30.26 -21.03 0.05
CA ARG A 413 30.86 -21.86 -1.01
C ARG A 413 32.35 -21.53 -1.07
N GLY A 414 33.17 -22.32 -0.38
CA GLY A 414 34.63 -22.25 -0.43
C GLY A 414 35.25 -22.72 0.89
N GLY A 415 35.86 -23.90 0.88
CA GLY A 415 36.49 -24.50 2.05
C GLY A 415 37.91 -24.00 2.36
N LEU A 416 38.44 -24.58 3.44
CA LEU A 416 39.80 -24.57 4.02
C LEU A 416 40.08 -23.51 5.09
N GLY A 417 40.40 -23.97 6.31
CA GLY A 417 41.19 -23.22 7.30
C GLY A 417 40.77 -23.41 8.75
N GLU A 418 41.49 -24.28 9.47
CA GLU A 418 41.57 -24.47 10.93
C GLU A 418 41.25 -23.28 11.85
N GLY A 419 40.57 -23.58 12.98
CA GLY A 419 40.93 -23.01 14.28
C GLY A 419 39.78 -22.56 15.19
N VAL A 420 39.47 -23.38 16.22
CA VAL A 420 39.11 -23.04 17.64
C VAL A 420 37.93 -22.07 17.87
N ALA A 421 36.94 -22.26 18.76
CA ALA A 421 36.88 -23.00 20.02
C ALA A 421 35.43 -23.37 20.41
N VAL A 422 35.34 -24.47 21.12
CA VAL A 422 34.21 -25.08 21.82
C VAL A 422 33.71 -24.18 22.95
N PHE A 423 32.38 -24.06 23.13
CA PHE A 423 31.74 -24.12 24.45
C PHE A 423 30.30 -24.65 24.28
N GLY A 424 30.07 -25.87 24.77
CA GLY A 424 28.74 -26.46 24.88
C GLY A 424 28.18 -26.36 26.30
N SER A 425 26.87 -26.49 26.42
CA SER A 425 26.24 -27.04 27.63
C SER A 425 24.83 -27.57 27.33
N GLN A 426 24.77 -28.91 27.28
CA GLN A 426 23.77 -29.84 27.79
C GLN A 426 22.29 -29.44 28.00
N SER A 427 21.46 -30.36 27.54
CA SER A 427 20.01 -30.52 27.69
C SER A 427 19.59 -31.13 29.04
N GLY A 428 18.37 -30.78 29.49
CA GLY A 428 17.62 -31.42 30.58
C GLY A 428 16.12 -31.02 30.57
N PRO A 429 15.16 -31.86 31.02
CA PRO A 429 13.77 -31.92 30.52
C PRO A 429 12.71 -31.14 31.35
N PRO A 430 11.45 -30.97 30.87
CA PRO A 430 10.51 -29.98 31.40
C PRO A 430 9.60 -30.51 32.53
N LYS A 431 9.13 -29.61 33.41
CA LYS A 431 8.06 -29.87 34.40
C LYS A 431 6.82 -29.00 34.13
N ARG A 432 5.66 -29.68 34.11
CA ARG A 432 4.29 -29.14 34.07
C ARG A 432 3.91 -28.39 35.35
N ARG A 433 3.19 -27.26 35.21
CA ARG A 433 2.20 -26.75 36.17
C ARG A 433 1.01 -26.12 35.43
N GLN A 434 -0.18 -26.31 36.01
CA GLN A 434 -1.50 -25.88 35.54
C GLN A 434 -2.00 -24.70 36.43
N PRO A 435 -3.17 -24.06 36.15
CA PRO A 435 -3.27 -22.64 35.82
C PRO A 435 -3.82 -21.76 36.95
N GLY A 436 -3.53 -20.46 36.90
CA GLY A 436 -4.12 -19.41 37.73
C GLY A 436 -3.91 -18.04 37.09
N GLU A 437 -5.00 -17.26 37.01
CA GLU A 437 -5.17 -16.01 36.27
C GLU A 437 -4.19 -14.89 36.66
N THR A 438 -3.64 -14.19 35.66
CA THR A 438 -3.43 -12.74 35.73
C THR A 438 -3.38 -12.18 34.31
N ILE A 439 -4.16 -11.13 34.06
CA ILE A 439 -4.17 -10.32 32.84
C ILE A 439 -2.76 -9.74 32.64
N VAL A 440 -2.12 -10.02 31.50
CA VAL A 440 -0.84 -9.41 31.11
C VAL A 440 -1.06 -8.68 29.79
N GLU A 441 -1.04 -7.35 29.84
CA GLU A 441 -0.80 -6.49 28.69
C GLU A 441 0.55 -6.90 28.06
N ALA A 442 0.49 -7.50 26.87
CA ALA A 442 1.69 -7.81 26.11
C ALA A 442 2.23 -6.53 25.47
N ARG A 443 3.06 -5.81 26.21
CA ARG A 443 4.09 -4.95 25.61
C ARG A 443 5.06 -5.88 24.89
N PHE A 444 5.06 -5.83 23.57
CA PHE A 444 6.13 -6.38 22.76
C PHE A 444 7.40 -5.55 23.02
N GLU A 445 8.22 -5.99 23.96
CA GLU A 445 9.63 -5.58 24.00
C GLU A 445 10.34 -6.31 22.87
N ALA A 446 10.60 -5.57 21.78
CA ALA A 446 11.63 -5.96 20.84
C ALA A 446 12.94 -6.07 21.64
N LYS A 447 13.63 -7.20 21.56
CA LYS A 447 15.03 -7.26 21.95
C LYS A 447 15.81 -6.44 20.94
N PHE A 448 15.97 -5.16 21.25
CA PHE A 448 17.01 -4.32 20.68
C PHE A 448 18.35 -5.03 20.90
N ILE A 449 19.19 -5.04 19.87
CA ILE A 449 20.62 -5.25 20.08
C ILE A 449 21.07 -3.95 20.77
N ASP A 450 21.11 -3.96 22.10
CA ASP A 450 21.69 -2.88 22.90
C ASP A 450 23.15 -2.71 22.48
N GLY A 451 23.45 -1.55 21.89
CA GLY A 451 24.82 -1.20 21.47
C GLY A 451 24.96 0.14 20.76
N ALA A 452 23.87 0.76 20.28
CA ALA A 452 23.94 2.01 19.53
C ALA A 452 23.56 3.28 20.32
N GLU A 453 22.90 3.17 21.48
CA GLU A 453 22.66 4.34 22.33
C GLU A 453 23.96 4.73 23.05
N GLY A 454 24.63 5.74 22.51
CA GLY A 454 25.85 6.33 23.07
C GLY A 454 27.14 6.15 22.25
N ALA A 455 27.10 5.43 21.13
CA ALA A 455 28.29 5.12 20.34
C ALA A 455 28.79 6.26 19.44
N PHE A 456 27.95 7.25 19.13
CA PHE A 456 28.25 8.33 18.18
C PHE A 456 27.76 9.69 18.68
N GLN A 457 28.56 10.72 18.48
CA GLN A 457 28.29 12.11 18.85
C GLN A 457 28.29 13.03 17.63
N ILE A 458 27.60 14.18 17.76
CA ILE A 458 27.63 15.24 16.73
C ILE A 458 29.09 15.69 16.56
N GLY A 459 29.56 15.69 15.31
CA GLY A 459 30.93 16.05 14.94
C GLY A 459 31.86 14.86 14.68
N ASP A 460 31.46 13.64 15.06
CA ASP A 460 32.27 12.44 14.83
C ASP A 460 32.45 12.16 13.34
N ARG A 461 33.64 11.64 13.01
CA ARG A 461 34.01 11.19 11.68
C ARG A 461 33.55 9.74 11.54
N VAL A 462 32.80 9.47 10.48
CA VAL A 462 32.26 8.14 10.23
C VAL A 462 32.43 7.75 8.77
N PHE A 463 32.52 6.46 8.52
CA PHE A 463 32.59 5.89 7.19
C PHE A 463 31.30 5.13 6.89
N HIS A 464 30.70 5.42 5.73
CA HIS A 464 29.57 4.68 5.20
C HIS A 464 29.96 4.02 3.88
N GLN A 465 29.71 2.71 3.74
CA GLN A 465 30.19 1.92 2.60
C GLN A 465 29.78 2.48 1.23
N LYS A 466 28.59 3.11 1.13
CA LYS A 466 28.08 3.73 -0.12
C LYS A 466 28.49 5.19 -0.32
N PHE A 467 28.62 5.96 0.78
CA PHE A 467 28.73 7.42 0.71
C PHE A 467 30.13 7.93 1.09
N GLY A 468 31.00 7.03 1.52
CA GLY A 468 32.36 7.31 1.95
C GLY A 468 32.40 7.97 3.33
N TYR A 469 33.43 8.76 3.56
CA TYR A 469 33.62 9.49 4.81
C TYR A 469 32.64 10.66 4.92
N GLY A 470 32.12 10.86 6.12
CA GLY A 470 31.27 11.99 6.45
C GLY A 470 31.37 12.37 7.92
N ARG A 471 30.73 13.48 8.26
CA ARG A 471 30.70 14.01 9.62
C ARG A 471 29.27 14.09 10.13
N ILE A 472 29.03 13.60 11.35
CA ILE A 472 27.71 13.62 11.96
C ILE A 472 27.32 15.07 12.29
N VAL A 473 26.12 15.47 11.84
CA VAL A 473 25.51 16.79 11.99
C VAL A 473 24.39 16.77 13.03
N SER A 474 23.65 15.66 13.13
CA SER A 474 22.62 15.46 14.16
C SER A 474 22.50 13.98 14.55
N VAL A 475 22.10 13.71 15.79
CA VAL A 475 21.86 12.36 16.34
C VAL A 475 20.47 12.34 16.97
N ASP A 476 19.60 11.43 16.53
CA ASP A 476 18.25 11.24 17.06
C ASP A 476 17.89 9.75 17.14
N GLY A 477 17.86 9.19 18.36
CA GLY A 477 17.36 7.83 18.61
C GLY A 477 17.95 6.73 17.72
N GLY A 478 19.27 6.75 17.46
CA GLY A 478 19.95 5.81 16.58
C GLY A 478 20.00 6.20 15.10
N LYS A 479 19.42 7.35 14.71
CA LYS A 479 19.57 7.98 13.40
C LYS A 479 20.65 9.06 13.43
N LEU A 480 21.47 9.09 12.40
CA LEU A 480 22.56 10.02 12.19
C LEU A 480 22.31 10.82 10.91
N GLU A 481 22.27 12.13 11.01
CA GLU A 481 22.41 12.99 9.83
C GLU A 481 23.89 13.23 9.61
N ILE A 482 24.40 12.88 8.42
CA ILE A 482 25.82 12.92 8.11
C ILE A 482 26.03 13.76 6.87
N ALA A 483 26.92 14.75 6.97
CA ALA A 483 27.45 15.47 5.83
C ALA A 483 28.60 14.65 5.22
N PHE A 484 28.32 13.93 4.13
CA PHE A 484 29.32 13.12 3.42
C PHE A 484 30.17 13.97 2.48
N ASP A 485 31.47 13.76 2.49
CA ASP A 485 32.46 14.55 1.75
C ASP A 485 32.19 14.57 0.23
N LYS A 486 31.56 13.51 -0.31
CA LYS A 486 31.27 13.35 -1.74
C LYS A 486 29.79 13.14 -2.08
N ALA A 487 28.93 12.95 -1.08
CA ALA A 487 27.52 12.57 -1.28
C ALA A 487 26.50 13.53 -0.64
N GLY A 488 26.97 14.63 -0.03
CA GLY A 488 26.11 15.64 0.59
C GLY A 488 25.49 15.17 1.92
N GLY A 489 24.50 15.91 2.41
CA GLY A 489 23.77 15.56 3.63
C GLY A 489 22.85 14.35 3.43
N LYS A 490 23.01 13.31 4.25
CA LYS A 490 22.16 12.11 4.23
C LYS A 490 21.83 11.66 5.65
N LYS A 491 20.62 11.14 5.85
CA LYS A 491 20.19 10.52 7.12
C LYS A 491 20.35 9.01 7.02
N VAL A 492 21.11 8.42 7.94
CA VAL A 492 21.41 6.98 8.00
C VAL A 492 21.31 6.48 9.44
N MET A 493 21.05 5.20 9.68
CA MET A 493 21.10 4.65 11.05
C MET A 493 22.56 4.45 11.49
N ALA A 494 22.81 4.58 12.80
CA ALA A 494 24.09 4.31 13.43
C ALA A 494 24.63 2.90 13.14
N SER A 495 23.74 1.92 12.90
CA SER A 495 24.11 0.56 12.51
C SER A 495 24.76 0.42 11.13
N PHE A 496 24.70 1.46 10.28
CA PHE A 496 25.24 1.44 8.92
C PHE A 496 26.51 2.29 8.74
N VAL A 497 27.09 2.75 9.83
CA VAL A 497 28.32 3.55 9.79
C VAL A 497 29.36 3.01 10.75
N GLU A 498 30.62 3.12 10.35
CA GLU A 498 31.77 2.74 11.16
C GLU A 498 32.44 4.02 11.69
N ALA A 499 32.75 4.06 12.99
CA ALA A 499 33.57 5.12 13.57
C ALA A 499 34.99 5.07 12.99
N VAL A 500 35.57 6.23 12.70
CA VAL A 500 36.89 6.38 12.05
C VAL A 500 37.93 6.92 13.01
#